data_AF-A0AAN7Z0C6-F1
#
_entry.id   AF-A0AAN7Z0C6-F1
#
_cell.length_a   1.000
_cell.length_b   1.000
_cell.length_c   1.000
_cell.angle_alpha   90.00
_cell.angle_beta   90.00
_cell.angle_gamma   90.00
#
_symmetry.space_group_name_H-M   'P 1'
#
loop_
_entity.id
_entity.type
_entity.pdbx_description
1 polymer ?
#
loop_
_entity_poly.entity_id
_entity_poly.type
_entity_poly.pdbx_seq_one_letter_code
_entity_poly.pdbx_strand_id
1 'polypeptide(L)'
;MKYQLLVALLFVLISCVKSDLLLKYIQFEYDIEKCSKQSSSSDFMTGGGSFGEEIKRVGGFIDSNGSDDSSDESCDNDEYNSITYIKLNQCGIFGGLYTMFQINYNDGTIVKETYSESTCNETSPVTEIIKLFQCFDDCKTGPYLYSISDTGDLEIPKGTFVSVYYDGVPCNGWKNDFIQIQYFPLNKCMTTGMQTSYMYTCNSTNYELIISNRYNCYPESTSYRRTNTEIECFGKQNLEICYN
;
A
#
# COMPACT_ATOMS: atom_id res chain seq x y z
N MET A 1 15.14 3.29 52.46
CA MET A 1 15.14 4.18 51.27
C MET A 1 15.84 3.61 50.02
N LYS A 2 16.40 2.39 50.00
CA LYS A 2 17.02 1.83 48.78
C LYS A 2 16.05 1.15 47.78
N TYR A 3 14.86 0.75 48.23
CA TYR A 3 13.89 0.03 47.38
C TYR A 3 13.02 0.94 46.49
N GLN A 4 12.83 2.22 46.84
CA GLN A 4 12.02 3.13 46.02
C GLN A 4 12.74 3.59 44.74
N LEU A 5 14.08 3.66 44.76
CA LEU A 5 14.87 4.01 43.57
C LEU A 5 14.80 2.89 42.50
N LEU A 6 14.71 1.63 42.95
CA LEU A 6 14.72 0.45 42.07
C LEU A 6 13.38 0.23 41.36
N VAL A 7 12.26 0.56 42.04
CA VAL A 7 10.91 0.52 41.45
C VAL A 7 10.70 1.68 40.47
N ALA A 8 11.24 2.86 40.75
CA ALA A 8 11.19 4.00 39.82
C ALA A 8 12.01 3.72 38.54
N LEU A 9 13.17 3.07 38.64
CA LEU A 9 13.97 2.65 37.49
C LEU A 9 13.27 1.57 36.65
N LEU A 10 12.53 0.65 37.29
CA LEU A 10 11.73 -0.36 36.58
C LEU A 10 10.57 0.26 35.79
N PHE A 11 9.88 1.26 36.36
CA PHE A 11 8.80 1.98 35.66
C PHE A 11 9.31 2.86 34.51
N VAL A 12 10.50 3.45 34.63
CA VAL A 12 11.14 4.20 33.54
C VAL A 12 11.57 3.27 32.40
N LEU A 13 12.00 2.04 32.70
CA LEU A 13 12.35 1.05 31.68
C LEU A 13 11.12 0.42 30.99
N ILE A 14 9.98 0.28 31.69
CA ILE A 14 8.72 -0.22 31.10
C ILE A 14 7.99 0.87 30.28
N SER A 15 8.40 2.14 30.43
CA SER A 15 7.87 3.26 29.63
C SER A 15 8.60 3.46 28.29
N CYS A 16 9.65 2.68 28.00
CA CYS A 16 10.44 2.79 26.78
C CYS A 16 10.17 1.59 25.86
N VAL A 17 9.15 1.74 25.04
CA VAL A 17 9.00 1.34 23.61
C VAL A 17 7.49 1.17 23.42
N LYS A 18 6.76 2.29 23.37
CA LYS A 18 5.50 2.27 22.64
C LYS A 18 5.90 2.17 21.19
N SER A 19 5.90 0.95 20.68
CA SER A 19 5.75 0.79 19.25
C SER A 19 4.40 1.38 18.86
N ASP A 20 4.42 2.24 17.86
CA ASP A 20 3.19 2.65 17.20
C ASP A 20 2.86 1.58 16.16
N LEU A 21 1.62 1.07 16.19
CA LEU A 21 1.16 0.13 15.18
C LEU A 21 0.90 0.88 13.86
N LEU A 22 1.36 0.27 12.77
CA LEU A 22 1.17 0.72 11.40
C LEU A 22 0.24 -0.24 10.67
N LEU A 23 -0.61 0.32 9.82
CA LEU A 23 -1.28 -0.43 8.79
C LEU A 23 -0.33 -0.59 7.60
N LYS A 24 -0.01 -1.82 7.23
CA LYS A 24 0.76 -2.18 6.05
C LYS A 24 -0.18 -2.60 4.93
N TYR A 25 -0.19 -1.83 3.86
CA TYR A 25 -0.88 -2.11 2.61
C TYR A 25 0.13 -2.56 1.55
N ILE A 26 -0.05 -3.75 1.00
CA ILE A 26 0.79 -4.29 -0.07
C ILE A 26 -0.06 -4.35 -1.33
N GLN A 27 0.41 -3.73 -2.40
CA GLN A 27 -0.20 -3.81 -3.72
C GLN A 27 0.66 -4.70 -4.62
N PHE A 28 0.06 -5.73 -5.19
CA PHE A 28 0.71 -6.69 -6.07
C PHE A 28 0.61 -6.26 -7.53
N GLU A 29 1.37 -6.95 -8.37
CA GLU A 29 1.37 -6.71 -9.81
C GLU A 29 -0.02 -6.93 -10.43
N TYR A 30 -0.40 -6.03 -11.33
CA TYR A 30 -1.69 -6.07 -12.01
C TYR A 30 -1.66 -7.08 -13.16
N ASP A 31 -2.42 -8.17 -13.05
CA ASP A 31 -2.57 -9.15 -14.13
C ASP A 31 -3.64 -8.69 -15.14
N ILE A 32 -3.17 -8.01 -16.20
CA ILE A 32 -4.02 -7.56 -17.31
C ILE A 32 -4.81 -8.72 -17.92
N GLU A 33 -4.18 -9.88 -18.11
CA GLU A 33 -4.81 -10.98 -18.82
C GLU A 33 -5.95 -11.57 -18.01
N LYS A 34 -5.74 -11.80 -16.72
CA LYS A 34 -6.76 -12.29 -15.79
C LYS A 34 -7.96 -11.33 -15.72
N CYS A 35 -7.68 -10.03 -15.58
CA CYS A 35 -8.73 -9.01 -15.51
C CYS A 35 -9.49 -8.82 -16.82
N SER A 36 -8.82 -8.92 -17.97
CA SER A 36 -9.48 -8.83 -19.27
C SER A 36 -10.47 -9.97 -19.50
N LYS A 37 -10.16 -11.18 -19.02
CA LYS A 37 -11.04 -12.34 -19.12
C LYS A 37 -12.30 -12.18 -18.27
N GLN A 38 -12.17 -11.68 -17.04
CA GLN A 38 -13.33 -11.40 -16.17
C GLN A 38 -14.28 -10.34 -16.76
N SER A 39 -13.76 -9.33 -17.47
CA SER A 39 -14.61 -8.30 -18.09
C SER A 39 -15.47 -8.80 -19.26
N SER A 40 -15.17 -9.98 -19.80
CA SER A 40 -15.93 -10.58 -20.92
C SER A 40 -17.15 -11.41 -20.47
N SER A 41 -17.27 -11.71 -19.17
CA SER A 41 -18.49 -12.23 -18.54
C SER A 41 -19.32 -11.07 -17.99
N SER A 42 -20.29 -10.63 -18.78
CA SER A 42 -21.15 -9.48 -18.51
C SER A 42 -22.25 -9.76 -17.47
N ASP A 43 -21.87 -10.12 -16.23
CA ASP A 43 -22.81 -10.11 -15.11
C ASP A 43 -22.34 -9.13 -14.04
N PHE A 44 -22.87 -7.92 -14.17
CA PHE A 44 -22.75 -6.84 -13.21
C PHE A 44 -23.67 -7.16 -12.03
N MET A 45 -23.12 -7.59 -10.89
CA MET A 45 -23.87 -7.66 -9.63
C MET A 45 -23.03 -7.04 -8.51
N THR A 46 -23.51 -5.92 -8.00
CA THR A 46 -23.20 -5.39 -6.68
C THR A 46 -23.59 -6.41 -5.62
N GLY A 47 -22.64 -6.92 -4.84
CA GLY A 47 -22.93 -7.71 -3.66
C GLY A 47 -21.94 -8.86 -3.49
N GLY A 48 -21.28 -8.91 -2.33
CA GLY A 48 -20.43 -10.02 -1.93
C GLY A 48 -21.19 -11.35 -2.03
N GLY A 49 -20.58 -12.33 -2.68
CA GLY A 49 -21.18 -13.64 -2.85
C GLY A 49 -20.37 -14.53 -3.79
N SER A 50 -19.72 -15.52 -3.18
CA SER A 50 -19.31 -16.83 -3.73
C SER A 50 -20.03 -17.24 -5.01
N PHE A 51 -19.32 -17.52 -6.10
CA PHE A 51 -19.75 -18.49 -7.11
C PHE A 51 -18.55 -19.16 -7.80
N GLY A 52 -18.63 -20.50 -7.89
CA GLY A 52 -17.69 -21.38 -8.56
C GLY A 52 -17.99 -21.65 -10.03
N GLU A 53 -16.95 -22.26 -10.64
CA GLU A 53 -16.86 -23.22 -11.76
C GLU A 53 -17.85 -23.11 -12.95
N GLU A 54 -17.46 -23.25 -14.23
CA GLU A 54 -16.51 -24.19 -14.87
C GLU A 54 -16.38 -23.68 -16.36
N ILE A 55 -15.30 -23.74 -17.15
CA ILE A 55 -14.68 -24.93 -17.76
C ILE A 55 -13.39 -24.56 -18.56
N LYS A 56 -12.32 -25.29 -18.23
CA LYS A 56 -11.21 -25.92 -19.03
C LYS A 56 -10.26 -25.09 -19.90
N ARG A 57 -9.02 -25.01 -19.39
CA ARG A 57 -7.79 -25.21 -20.16
C ARG A 57 -7.64 -26.67 -20.61
N VAL A 58 -7.03 -26.85 -21.77
CA VAL A 58 -6.72 -28.13 -22.40
C VAL A 58 -5.42 -28.73 -21.81
N GLY A 59 -5.57 -29.92 -21.21
CA GLY A 59 -4.59 -31.02 -21.12
C GLY A 59 -3.73 -31.08 -19.84
N GLY A 60 -3.87 -32.05 -18.92
CA GLY A 60 -4.75 -33.20 -18.79
C GLY A 60 -4.37 -34.07 -17.57
N PHE A 61 -5.30 -34.98 -17.19
CA PHE A 61 -5.30 -36.04 -16.15
C PHE A 61 -5.83 -35.73 -14.71
N ILE A 62 -7.16 -35.83 -14.55
CA ILE A 62 -7.98 -36.75 -13.68
C ILE A 62 -7.29 -37.23 -12.37
N ASP A 63 -7.80 -37.11 -11.13
CA ASP A 63 -9.16 -37.24 -10.54
C ASP A 63 -9.20 -36.63 -9.11
N SER A 64 -10.40 -36.25 -8.64
CA SER A 64 -10.88 -36.12 -7.22
C SER A 64 -11.26 -34.72 -6.68
N ASN A 65 -12.59 -34.53 -6.56
CA ASN A 65 -13.33 -33.74 -5.56
C ASN A 65 -12.52 -32.99 -4.50
N GLY A 66 -12.46 -31.67 -4.66
CA GLY A 66 -12.06 -30.71 -3.62
C GLY A 66 -12.61 -29.35 -3.99
N SER A 67 -13.63 -28.91 -3.27
CA SER A 67 -14.11 -27.53 -3.29
C SER A 67 -13.04 -26.65 -2.65
N ASP A 68 -12.19 -26.02 -3.46
CA ASP A 68 -11.13 -25.14 -2.96
C ASP A 68 -11.43 -23.68 -3.33
N ASP A 69 -11.72 -22.91 -2.27
CA ASP A 69 -11.68 -21.46 -2.20
C ASP A 69 -10.31 -20.96 -2.70
N SER A 70 -10.26 -20.26 -3.85
CA SER A 70 -9.00 -19.67 -4.36
C SER A 70 -9.08 -18.15 -4.44
N SER A 71 -9.17 -17.47 -3.29
CA SER A 71 -8.85 -16.03 -3.18
C SER A 71 -7.39 -15.77 -2.85
N ASP A 72 -6.66 -16.78 -2.38
CA ASP A 72 -5.32 -16.59 -1.81
C ASP A 72 -4.22 -16.57 -2.89
N GLU A 73 -4.41 -17.26 -4.02
CA GLU A 73 -3.41 -17.33 -5.10
C GLU A 73 -3.09 -15.96 -5.74
N SER A 74 -4.00 -14.99 -5.71
CA SER A 74 -3.77 -13.67 -6.35
C SER A 74 -2.69 -12.84 -5.65
N CYS A 75 -2.45 -13.07 -4.36
CA CYS A 75 -1.46 -12.33 -3.56
C CYS A 75 -0.18 -13.14 -3.27
N ASP A 76 -0.04 -14.34 -3.84
CA ASP A 76 1.13 -15.22 -3.67
C ASP A 76 2.25 -14.98 -4.69
N ASN A 77 2.14 -13.93 -5.51
CA ASN A 77 3.02 -13.74 -6.65
C ASN A 77 4.45 -13.27 -6.32
N ASP A 78 4.84 -13.09 -5.05
CA ASP A 78 6.11 -12.49 -4.56
C ASP A 78 6.48 -11.10 -5.13
N GLU A 79 5.77 -10.66 -6.17
CA GLU A 79 6.03 -9.49 -6.98
C GLU A 79 5.02 -8.39 -6.62
N TYR A 80 5.48 -7.47 -5.78
CA TYR A 80 4.71 -6.29 -5.40
C TYR A 80 5.04 -5.08 -6.27
N ASN A 81 4.03 -4.24 -6.50
CA ASN A 81 4.15 -2.92 -7.10
C ASN A 81 4.49 -1.86 -6.05
N SER A 82 3.84 -1.93 -4.89
CA SER A 82 4.12 -0.99 -3.82
C SER A 82 3.86 -1.58 -2.44
N ILE A 83 4.59 -1.05 -1.46
CA ILE A 83 4.32 -1.29 -0.05
C ILE A 83 4.07 0.07 0.60
N THR A 84 2.92 0.23 1.23
CA THR A 84 2.54 1.45 1.93
C THR A 84 2.37 1.17 3.42
N TYR A 85 3.00 1.97 4.26
CA TYR A 85 2.78 1.99 5.70
C TYR A 85 2.03 3.25 6.08
N ILE A 86 0.99 3.09 6.90
CA ILE A 86 0.05 4.16 7.26
C ILE A 86 -0.09 4.18 8.78
N LYS A 87 0.03 5.36 9.39
CA LYS A 87 -0.29 5.52 10.80
C LYS A 87 -1.80 5.46 11.01
N LEU A 88 -2.21 4.66 11.99
CA LEU A 88 -3.61 4.51 12.37
C LEU A 88 -4.11 5.77 13.07
N ASN A 89 -5.41 6.06 12.92
CA ASN A 89 -6.09 7.22 13.50
C ASN A 89 -5.44 8.57 13.15
N GLN A 90 -4.76 8.64 12.01
CA GLN A 90 -4.18 9.87 11.45
C GLN A 90 -4.81 10.13 10.09
N CYS A 91 -5.11 11.40 9.81
CA CYS A 91 -5.64 11.82 8.52
C CYS A 91 -4.50 11.89 7.50
N GLY A 92 -4.57 11.10 6.44
CA GLY A 92 -3.58 11.10 5.36
C GLY A 92 -4.22 11.17 3.98
N ILE A 93 -3.41 11.24 2.93
CA ILE A 93 -3.87 11.14 1.55
C ILE A 93 -3.58 9.74 1.02
N PHE A 94 -4.63 8.98 0.73
CA PHE A 94 -4.56 7.63 0.17
C PHE A 94 -5.38 7.57 -1.13
N GLY A 95 -4.76 7.15 -2.23
CA GLY A 95 -5.42 7.12 -3.54
C GLY A 95 -5.90 8.50 -4.05
N GLY A 96 -5.29 9.59 -3.56
CA GLY A 96 -5.66 10.97 -3.91
C GLY A 96 -6.82 11.56 -3.10
N LEU A 97 -7.36 10.82 -2.12
CA LEU A 97 -8.43 11.27 -1.24
C LEU A 97 -7.95 11.32 0.21
N TYR A 98 -8.55 12.20 1.01
CA TYR A 98 -8.29 12.25 2.44
C TYR A 98 -8.91 11.03 3.10
N THR A 99 -8.12 10.25 3.81
CA THR A 99 -8.51 8.96 4.36
C THR A 99 -7.92 8.78 5.75
N MET A 100 -8.72 8.21 6.65
CA MET A 100 -8.27 7.75 7.96
C MET A 100 -8.54 6.25 8.09
N PHE A 101 -7.60 5.54 8.71
CA PHE A 101 -7.70 4.11 8.97
C PHE A 101 -7.73 3.85 10.47
N GLN A 102 -8.69 3.04 10.90
CA GLN A 102 -8.84 2.60 12.29
C GLN A 102 -8.91 1.08 12.34
N ILE A 103 -8.46 0.46 13.43
CA ILE A 103 -8.58 -0.98 13.64
C ILE A 103 -9.68 -1.24 14.65
N ASN A 104 -10.63 -2.09 14.30
CA ASN A 104 -11.51 -2.71 15.26
C ASN A 104 -10.89 -4.02 15.75
N TYR A 105 -10.31 -3.99 16.94
CA TYR A 105 -9.63 -5.15 17.53
C TYR A 105 -10.59 -6.29 17.91
N ASN A 106 -11.90 -6.04 18.00
CA ASN A 106 -12.87 -7.06 18.39
C ASN A 106 -13.15 -8.05 17.27
N ASP A 107 -13.10 -7.60 16.02
CA ASP A 107 -13.43 -8.40 14.83
C ASP A 107 -12.24 -8.53 13.86
N GLY A 108 -11.10 -7.89 14.16
CA GLY A 108 -9.91 -7.95 13.30
C GLY A 108 -10.12 -7.23 11.96
N THR A 109 -10.98 -6.22 11.94
CA THR A 109 -11.26 -5.43 10.73
C THR A 109 -10.61 -4.05 10.78
N ILE A 110 -10.43 -3.48 9.60
CA ILE A 110 -10.02 -2.10 9.39
C ILE A 110 -11.27 -1.32 8.98
N VAL A 111 -11.49 -0.20 9.66
CA VAL A 111 -12.45 0.81 9.25
C VAL A 111 -11.67 1.86 8.47
N LYS A 112 -11.98 1.99 7.18
CA LYS A 112 -11.43 3.01 6.30
C LYS A 112 -12.49 4.08 6.08
N GLU A 113 -12.19 5.30 6.48
CA GLU A 113 -13.06 6.46 6.33
C GLU A 113 -12.46 7.40 5.30
N THR A 114 -13.19 7.65 4.21
CA THR A 114 -12.78 8.56 3.12
C THR A 114 -13.62 9.83 3.17
N TYR A 115 -12.96 10.98 3.10
CA TYR A 115 -13.54 12.31 3.26
C TYR A 115 -13.50 13.08 1.93
N SER A 116 -14.52 13.89 1.67
CA SER A 116 -14.56 14.74 0.47
C SER A 116 -13.81 16.06 0.65
N GLU A 117 -13.77 16.59 1.87
CA GLU A 117 -13.04 17.79 2.25
C GLU A 117 -11.57 17.53 2.53
N SER A 118 -10.77 18.61 2.48
CA SER A 118 -9.33 18.56 2.70
C SER A 118 -8.89 18.32 4.15
N THR A 119 -9.84 18.04 5.03
CA THR A 119 -9.60 17.71 6.43
C THR A 119 -10.49 16.52 6.79
N CYS A 120 -9.96 15.53 7.52
CA CYS A 120 -10.75 14.39 8.02
C CYS A 120 -11.67 14.80 9.19
N ASN A 121 -12.38 15.92 9.03
CA ASN A 121 -13.23 16.55 10.03
C ASN A 121 -14.72 16.53 9.62
N GLU A 122 -15.06 15.96 8.46
CA GLU A 122 -16.46 15.83 8.07
C GLU A 122 -17.19 14.85 8.97
N THR A 123 -18.46 15.14 9.23
CA THR A 123 -19.32 14.31 10.09
C THR A 123 -19.79 13.01 9.43
N SER A 124 -19.67 12.89 8.10
CA SER A 124 -20.25 11.79 7.32
C SER A 124 -19.27 11.25 6.28
N PRO A 125 -18.18 10.59 6.70
CA PRO A 125 -17.25 9.97 5.76
C PRO A 125 -17.88 8.78 5.03
N VAL A 126 -17.36 8.48 3.85
CA VAL A 126 -17.62 7.19 3.20
C VAL A 126 -16.84 6.12 3.96
N THR A 127 -17.56 5.21 4.60
CA THR A 127 -16.98 4.16 5.45
C THR A 127 -16.93 2.84 4.71
N GLU A 128 -15.77 2.20 4.72
CA GLU A 128 -15.50 0.87 4.16
C GLU A 128 -14.92 -0.03 5.26
N ILE A 129 -15.42 -1.25 5.40
CA ILE A 129 -14.92 -2.23 6.36
C ILE A 129 -14.11 -3.28 5.59
N ILE A 130 -12.85 -3.43 5.96
CA ILE A 130 -11.88 -4.27 5.27
C ILE A 130 -11.37 -5.33 6.26
N LYS A 131 -11.22 -6.58 5.80
CA LYS A 131 -10.64 -7.64 6.62
C LYS A 131 -9.11 -7.62 6.52
N LEU A 132 -8.44 -7.81 7.66
CA LEU A 132 -7.00 -8.03 7.69
C LEU A 132 -6.64 -9.39 7.08
N PHE A 133 -5.47 -9.47 6.46
CA PHE A 133 -4.88 -10.68 5.90
C PHE A 133 -5.72 -11.36 4.79
N GLN A 134 -6.68 -10.65 4.21
CA GLN A 134 -7.42 -11.12 3.05
C GLN A 134 -6.88 -10.47 1.77
N CYS A 135 -6.62 -11.29 0.76
CA CYS A 135 -6.30 -10.81 -0.58
C CYS A 135 -7.56 -10.29 -1.27
N PHE A 136 -7.50 -9.06 -1.77
CA PHE A 136 -8.56 -8.44 -2.58
C PHE A 136 -8.05 -8.26 -4.00
N ASP A 137 -8.86 -8.58 -5.00
CA ASP A 137 -8.55 -8.32 -6.40
C ASP A 137 -9.72 -7.58 -7.03
N ASP A 138 -9.53 -6.29 -7.32
CA ASP A 138 -10.58 -5.41 -7.83
C ASP A 138 -10.44 -5.10 -9.32
N CYS A 139 -9.42 -5.67 -9.99
CA CYS A 139 -9.08 -5.40 -11.39
C CYS A 139 -9.02 -3.90 -11.79
N LYS A 140 -8.94 -2.98 -10.83
CA LYS A 140 -8.71 -1.53 -11.04
C LYS A 140 -7.29 -1.16 -10.68
N THR A 141 -6.85 -1.62 -9.52
CA THR A 141 -5.53 -1.30 -8.95
C THR A 141 -4.62 -2.53 -8.88
N GLY A 142 -5.19 -3.73 -9.00
CA GLY A 142 -4.49 -5.01 -8.90
C GLY A 142 -4.78 -5.68 -7.57
N PRO A 143 -4.24 -6.88 -7.34
CA PRO A 143 -4.42 -7.54 -6.06
C PRO A 143 -3.76 -6.74 -4.93
N TYR A 144 -4.38 -6.72 -3.75
CA TYR A 144 -3.82 -6.04 -2.59
C TYR A 144 -4.17 -6.73 -1.28
N LEU A 145 -3.37 -6.47 -0.26
CA LEU A 145 -3.47 -7.06 1.07
C LEU A 145 -3.23 -5.99 2.14
N TYR A 146 -4.03 -6.05 3.21
CA TYR A 146 -3.80 -5.27 4.42
C TYR A 146 -3.30 -6.16 5.56
N SER A 147 -2.29 -5.69 6.29
CA SER A 147 -1.70 -6.36 7.45
C SER A 147 -1.25 -5.32 8.49
N ILE A 148 -0.91 -5.77 9.71
CA ILE A 148 -0.40 -4.89 10.77
C ILE A 148 1.11 -5.05 10.89
N SER A 149 1.80 -3.94 11.10
CA SER A 149 3.26 -3.89 11.30
C SER A 149 3.61 -2.99 12.49
N ASP A 150 4.76 -3.24 13.09
CA ASP A 150 5.37 -2.39 14.11
C ASP A 150 6.17 -1.24 13.43
N THR A 151 6.20 -0.03 13.99
CA THR A 151 7.12 1.03 13.53
C THR A 151 8.60 0.65 13.67
N GLY A 152 8.93 -0.17 14.66
CA GLY A 152 10.28 -0.72 14.87
C GLY A 152 10.74 -1.63 13.74
N ASP A 153 9.81 -2.29 13.05
CA ASP A 153 10.07 -3.18 11.91
C ASP A 153 10.22 -2.42 10.59
N LEU A 154 10.07 -1.09 10.61
CA LEU A 154 10.12 -0.28 9.40
C LEU A 154 11.57 -0.13 8.92
N GLU A 155 11.94 -1.00 7.99
CA GLU A 155 13.16 -0.94 7.20
C GLU A 155 12.85 -0.44 5.79
N ILE A 156 13.70 0.44 5.25
CA ILE A 156 13.60 0.87 3.85
C ILE A 156 14.29 -0.21 3.00
N PRO A 157 13.57 -0.92 2.12
CA PRO A 157 14.21 -1.90 1.24
C PRO A 157 15.14 -1.19 0.25
N LYS A 158 16.30 -1.79 -0.04
CA LYS A 158 17.18 -1.33 -1.12
C LYS A 158 16.53 -1.45 -2.48
N GLY A 159 16.98 -0.65 -3.44
CA GLY A 159 16.41 -0.59 -4.77
C GLY A 159 14.97 -0.07 -4.78
N THR A 160 14.62 0.86 -3.88
CA THR A 160 13.27 1.46 -3.84
C THR A 160 13.29 2.98 -3.96
N PHE A 161 12.28 3.51 -4.64
CA PHE A 161 11.87 4.91 -4.51
C PHE A 161 10.93 5.02 -3.30
N VAL A 162 11.22 5.96 -2.42
CA VAL A 162 10.50 6.18 -1.17
C VAL A 162 9.78 7.52 -1.23
N SER A 163 8.48 7.52 -0.97
CA SER A 163 7.68 8.74 -0.79
C SER A 163 7.15 8.77 0.65
N VAL A 164 7.50 9.80 1.40
CA VAL A 164 7.08 10.00 2.79
C VAL A 164 6.17 11.23 2.88
N TYR A 165 4.99 11.06 3.46
CA TYR A 165 4.01 12.10 3.71
C TYR A 165 4.00 12.43 5.20
N TYR A 166 4.04 13.72 5.56
CA TYR A 166 4.06 14.21 6.94
C TYR A 166 2.83 15.05 7.28
N ASP A 167 2.50 15.10 8.58
CA ASP A 167 1.60 16.11 9.13
C ASP A 167 2.41 17.37 9.46
N GLY A 168 2.53 18.28 8.49
CA GLY A 168 3.29 19.53 8.67
C GLY A 168 4.77 19.44 8.27
N VAL A 169 5.61 20.25 8.89
CA VAL A 169 7.03 20.39 8.53
C VAL A 169 7.86 19.35 9.28
N PRO A 170 8.54 18.41 8.58
CA PRO A 170 9.37 17.40 9.24
C PRO A 170 10.60 18.08 9.86
N CYS A 171 10.65 18.18 11.18
CA CYS A 171 11.73 18.89 11.87
C CYS A 171 12.79 17.98 12.51
N ASN A 172 12.58 16.67 12.70
CA ASN A 172 13.63 15.74 13.16
C ASN A 172 13.31 14.27 12.87
N GLY A 173 13.96 13.68 11.86
CA GLY A 173 13.94 12.24 11.60
C GLY A 173 12.66 11.75 10.91
N TRP A 174 12.78 11.31 9.66
CA TRP A 174 11.65 10.91 8.80
C TRP A 174 10.75 9.81 9.40
N LYS A 175 11.29 8.95 10.28
CA LYS A 175 10.57 7.83 10.90
C LYS A 175 9.55 8.23 11.97
N ASN A 176 9.70 9.39 12.62
CA ASN A 176 8.89 9.68 13.80
C ASN A 176 7.61 10.43 13.45
N ASP A 177 7.65 11.29 12.43
CA ASP A 177 6.57 12.26 12.18
C ASP A 177 5.76 11.98 10.90
N PHE A 178 6.04 10.88 10.20
CA PHE A 178 5.27 10.54 8.99
C PHE A 178 3.82 10.18 9.31
N ILE A 179 2.90 10.42 8.38
CA ILE A 179 1.55 9.84 8.35
C ILE A 179 1.55 8.59 7.46
N GLN A 180 2.27 8.67 6.32
CA GLN A 180 2.30 7.63 5.31
C GLN A 180 3.69 7.50 4.70
N ILE A 181 4.12 6.27 4.43
CA ILE A 181 5.34 5.97 3.67
C ILE A 181 5.00 4.97 2.59
N GLN A 182 5.41 5.25 1.36
CA GLN A 182 5.23 4.40 0.20
C GLN A 182 6.59 4.00 -0.37
N TYR A 183 6.73 2.71 -0.67
CA TYR A 183 7.89 2.11 -1.30
C TYR A 183 7.52 1.59 -2.67
N PHE A 184 8.30 1.98 -3.68
CA PHE A 184 8.14 1.54 -5.07
C PHE A 184 9.46 0.91 -5.54
N PRO A 185 9.46 -0.32 -6.10
CA PRO A 185 10.65 -0.91 -6.69
C PRO A 185 11.23 -0.03 -7.82
N LEU A 186 12.56 0.13 -7.83
CA LEU A 186 13.28 0.84 -8.89
C LEU A 186 13.51 -0.05 -10.10
N ASN A 187 13.53 0.56 -11.28
CA ASN A 187 13.80 -0.08 -12.57
C ASN A 187 12.89 -1.30 -12.87
N LYS A 188 11.74 -1.37 -12.18
CA LYS A 188 10.69 -2.35 -12.46
C LYS A 188 9.56 -1.64 -13.21
N CYS A 189 9.12 -2.23 -14.30
CA CYS A 189 7.94 -1.78 -15.00
C CYS A 189 6.70 -2.27 -14.26
N MET A 190 5.85 -1.34 -13.82
CA MET A 190 4.64 -1.64 -13.09
C MET A 190 3.43 -1.21 -13.90
N THR A 191 2.38 -2.02 -13.91
CA THR A 191 1.13 -1.69 -14.61
C THR A 191 0.11 -1.16 -13.60
N THR A 192 -0.50 -0.01 -13.88
CA THR A 192 -1.67 0.50 -13.15
C THR A 192 -2.93 0.29 -13.98
N GLY A 193 -3.70 -0.76 -13.67
CA GLY A 193 -4.96 -1.02 -14.35
C GLY A 193 -4.79 -1.32 -15.84
N MET A 194 -5.80 -0.99 -16.64
CA MET A 194 -5.85 -1.42 -18.04
C MET A 194 -5.16 -0.51 -19.05
N GLN A 195 -4.59 0.63 -18.68
CA GLN A 195 -4.22 1.65 -19.68
C GLN A 195 -2.79 2.19 -19.56
N THR A 196 -2.20 2.14 -18.37
CA THR A 196 -0.93 2.83 -18.11
C THR A 196 0.05 1.91 -17.41
N SER A 197 1.31 2.03 -17.80
CA SER A 197 2.45 1.46 -17.08
C SER A 197 3.37 2.58 -16.61
N TYR A 198 4.15 2.32 -15.57
CA TYR A 198 5.08 3.27 -14.99
C TYR A 198 6.32 2.60 -14.43
N MET A 199 7.43 3.34 -14.36
CA MET A 199 8.69 2.88 -13.80
C MET A 199 9.41 4.04 -13.13
N TYR A 200 9.89 3.82 -11.90
CA TYR A 200 10.81 4.74 -11.24
C TYR A 200 12.25 4.33 -11.53
N THR A 201 13.06 5.28 -11.96
CA THR A 201 14.51 5.11 -12.12
C THR A 201 15.24 6.15 -11.29
N CYS A 202 16.44 5.84 -10.83
CA CYS A 202 17.24 6.75 -9.99
C CYS A 202 18.64 6.94 -10.57
N ASN A 203 19.10 8.19 -10.61
CA ASN A 203 20.46 8.56 -10.97
C ASN A 203 21.07 9.41 -9.85
N SER A 204 21.78 8.73 -8.94
CA SER A 204 22.31 9.30 -7.69
C SER A 204 21.20 9.83 -6.77
N THR A 205 20.93 11.15 -6.78
CA THR A 205 19.93 11.80 -5.92
C THR A 205 18.63 12.12 -6.66
N ASN A 206 18.63 12.05 -7.98
CA ASN A 206 17.46 12.36 -8.79
C ASN A 206 16.70 11.08 -9.10
N TYR A 207 15.37 11.15 -9.11
CA TYR A 207 14.54 10.12 -9.69
C TYR A 207 13.95 10.60 -11.02
N GLU A 208 13.52 9.65 -11.83
CA GLU A 208 12.76 9.85 -13.06
C GLU A 208 11.62 8.84 -13.08
N LEU A 209 10.40 9.35 -13.24
CA LEU A 209 9.19 8.56 -13.43
C LEU A 209 8.89 8.45 -14.92
N ILE A 210 9.01 7.26 -15.48
CA ILE A 210 8.61 6.98 -16.85
C ILE A 210 7.17 6.49 -16.81
N ILE A 211 6.27 7.13 -17.56
CA ILE A 211 4.89 6.67 -17.76
C ILE A 211 4.74 6.30 -19.23
N SER A 212 4.11 5.17 -19.51
CA SER A 212 3.91 4.67 -20.87
C SER A 212 2.56 3.95 -21.03
N ASN A 213 2.34 3.40 -22.22
CA ASN A 213 1.18 2.62 -22.57
C ASN A 213 1.09 1.30 -21.78
N ARG A 214 -0.02 0.59 -21.97
CA ARG A 214 -0.43 -0.61 -21.24
C ARG A 214 0.60 -1.76 -21.21
N TYR A 215 1.49 -1.88 -22.21
CA TYR A 215 2.23 -3.14 -22.43
C TYR A 215 3.73 -3.07 -22.17
N ASN A 216 4.28 -1.87 -22.00
CA ASN A 216 5.70 -1.73 -21.73
C ASN A 216 6.01 -0.37 -21.15
N CYS A 217 6.98 -0.33 -20.25
CA CYS A 217 7.60 0.92 -19.81
C CYS A 217 8.65 1.41 -20.82
N TYR A 218 8.44 1.15 -22.12
CA TYR A 218 9.25 1.82 -23.13
C TYR A 218 8.81 3.27 -23.19
N PRO A 219 9.73 4.23 -23.14
CA PRO A 219 9.37 5.63 -23.24
C PRO A 219 8.74 5.87 -24.62
N GLU A 220 7.44 6.15 -24.65
CA GLU A 220 6.86 6.81 -25.83
C GLU A 220 7.47 8.21 -25.97
N SER A 221 7.37 8.83 -27.14
CA SER A 221 7.89 10.18 -27.41
C SER A 221 7.35 11.28 -26.46
N THR A 222 6.42 10.93 -25.57
CA THR A 222 5.89 11.75 -24.48
C THR A 222 6.26 11.17 -23.10
N SER A 223 7.54 10.92 -22.84
CA SER A 223 8.02 10.61 -21.49
C SER A 223 7.96 11.87 -20.61
N TYR A 224 7.19 11.86 -19.52
CA TYR A 224 7.17 12.95 -18.56
C TYR A 224 8.34 12.82 -17.58
N ARG A 225 9.40 13.60 -17.79
CA ARG A 225 10.55 13.61 -16.89
C ARG A 225 10.34 14.62 -15.76
N ARG A 226 9.94 14.16 -14.57
CA ARG A 226 10.05 14.97 -13.35
C ARG A 226 11.43 14.73 -12.75
N THR A 227 12.20 15.81 -12.60
CA THR A 227 13.43 15.82 -11.82
C THR A 227 13.15 16.65 -10.58
N ASN A 228 13.17 16.05 -9.41
CA ASN A 228 13.19 16.79 -8.15
C ASN A 228 14.61 16.74 -7.61
N THR A 229 15.24 17.91 -7.58
CA THR A 229 16.45 18.16 -6.78
C THR A 229 16.02 18.58 -5.37
N GLU A 230 16.75 18.02 -4.41
CA GLU A 230 16.88 18.48 -3.03
C GLU A 230 15.77 18.09 -2.03
N ILE A 231 16.27 17.44 -0.97
CA ILE A 231 15.69 17.35 0.36
C ILE A 231 15.62 18.79 0.90
N GLU A 232 14.66 19.58 0.44
CA GLU A 232 14.38 20.89 1.03
C GLU A 232 13.34 20.71 2.14
N CYS A 233 13.81 20.66 3.38
CA CYS A 233 12.99 20.70 4.60
C CYS A 233 12.27 22.06 4.80
N PHE A 234 12.06 22.86 3.75
CA PHE A 234 11.34 24.12 3.83
C PHE A 234 9.92 23.95 3.26
N GLY A 235 8.99 23.55 4.13
CA GLY A 235 7.55 23.67 3.90
C GLY A 235 6.89 22.66 2.97
N LYS A 236 7.59 21.62 2.51
CA LYS A 236 6.98 20.52 1.74
C LYS A 236 6.46 19.44 2.69
N GLN A 237 5.20 19.05 2.54
CA GLN A 237 4.57 17.94 3.29
C GLN A 237 5.07 16.56 2.83
N ASN A 238 5.87 16.51 1.75
CA ASN A 238 6.32 15.28 1.10
C ASN A 238 7.84 15.25 0.94
N LEU A 239 8.44 14.11 1.25
CA LEU A 239 9.85 13.80 1.02
C LEU A 239 9.96 12.62 0.04
N GLU A 240 10.73 12.79 -1.03
CA GLU A 240 10.92 11.79 -2.09
C GLU A 240 12.41 11.44 -2.17
N ILE A 241 12.76 10.16 -1.97
CA ILE A 241 14.16 9.70 -1.88
C ILE A 241 14.37 8.42 -2.69
N CYS A 242 15.48 8.37 -3.42
CA CYS A 242 16.02 7.13 -4.00
C CYS A 242 16.86 6.37 -2.97
N TYR A 243 16.50 5.13 -2.67
CA TYR A 243 17.27 4.23 -1.81
C TYR A 243 17.89 3.10 -2.65
N ASN A 244 19.11 3.31 -3.12
CA ASN A 244 19.86 2.35 -3.95
C ASN A 244 20.50 1.23 -3.11
#